data_AF-A0A9N8WNB4-F1
#
_entry.id   AF-A0A9N8WNB4-F1
#
_cell.length_a   1.000
_cell.length_b   1.000
_cell.length_c   1.000
_cell.angle_alpha   90.00
_cell.angle_beta   90.00
_cell.angle_gamma   90.00
#
_symmetry.space_group_name_H-M   'P 1'
#
loop_
_entity.id
_entity.type
_entity.pdbx_description
1 polymer ?
#
loop_
_entity_poly.entity_id
_entity_poly.type
_entity_poly.pdbx_seq_one_letter_code
_entity_poly.pdbx_strand_id
1 'polypeptide(L)'
;MLHSQFNTTYVFPAETSQSAITTESHFESLLVPINALGDHQPTQLLSPAPSSPISNFELRDSPTADELDIPEFFQYSKEKYESAKSGSRRRRKPTRDDCDTVSSFDGDEGEDGNRQVHIQSEQKRRAEIKDGFEELRRQLPAGCNGRKMSKAALLQRTVTHLKNMRNRETFLVDEVTRLHHICTYLNAELDKEKKMNAVYRQKETLDKIYGIGL
;
A
#
# COMPACT_ATOMS: atom_id res chain seq x y z
N MET A 1 -29.17 -12.77 -52.15
CA MET A 1 -29.31 -12.22 -50.78
C MET A 1 -30.08 -13.23 -49.93
N LEU A 2 -29.38 -14.05 -49.15
CA LEU A 2 -29.98 -14.90 -48.13
C LEU A 2 -29.14 -14.73 -46.87
N HIS A 3 -29.71 -14.02 -45.89
CA HIS A 3 -29.13 -13.85 -44.56
C HIS A 3 -29.40 -15.11 -43.75
N SER A 4 -28.34 -15.83 -43.37
CA SER A 4 -28.39 -16.87 -42.35
C SER A 4 -27.81 -16.31 -41.06
N GLN A 5 -28.68 -15.98 -40.11
CA GLN A 5 -28.32 -15.56 -38.75
C GLN A 5 -28.35 -16.80 -37.87
N PHE A 6 -27.19 -17.33 -37.48
CA PHE A 6 -27.07 -18.30 -36.39
C PHE A 6 -26.88 -17.54 -35.08
N ASN A 7 -27.95 -17.44 -34.28
CA ASN A 7 -27.84 -17.07 -32.87
C ASN A 7 -27.76 -18.36 -32.03
N THR A 8 -26.54 -18.72 -31.63
CA THR A 8 -26.31 -19.77 -30.63
C THR A 8 -26.34 -19.15 -29.24
N THR A 9 -27.49 -19.22 -28.59
CA THR A 9 -27.65 -18.91 -27.16
C THR A 9 -27.01 -20.03 -26.35
N TYR A 10 -25.86 -19.76 -25.74
CA TYR A 10 -25.23 -20.67 -24.77
C TYR A 10 -25.88 -20.43 -23.40
N VAL A 11 -26.69 -21.39 -22.95
CA VAL A 11 -27.27 -21.42 -21.61
C VAL A 11 -26.33 -22.22 -20.71
N PHE A 12 -25.73 -21.57 -19.71
CA PHE A 12 -24.95 -22.23 -18.66
C PHE A 12 -25.90 -22.94 -17.67
N PRO A 13 -25.66 -24.21 -17.31
CA PRO A 13 -26.38 -24.85 -16.22
C PRO A 13 -25.81 -24.40 -14.87
N ALA A 14 -26.71 -24.04 -13.96
CA ALA A 14 -26.42 -23.86 -12.55
C ALA A 14 -26.55 -25.22 -11.85
N GLU A 15 -25.43 -25.76 -11.36
CA GLU A 15 -25.41 -26.75 -10.29
C GLU A 15 -24.46 -26.21 -9.20
N THR A 16 -24.95 -25.91 -8.00
CA THR A 16 -25.32 -26.81 -6.88
C THR A 16 -24.17 -26.88 -5.88
N SER A 17 -24.50 -26.43 -4.66
CA SER A 17 -23.88 -26.78 -3.37
C SER A 17 -22.43 -26.42 -3.14
N GLN A 18 -22.17 -25.69 -2.06
CA GLN A 18 -21.10 -26.07 -1.15
C GLN A 18 -21.39 -25.64 0.29
N SER A 19 -21.36 -26.67 1.13
CA SER A 19 -21.44 -26.75 2.57
C SER A 19 -20.34 -25.96 3.28
N ALA A 20 -20.72 -25.40 4.41
CA ALA A 20 -19.81 -24.87 5.42
C ALA A 20 -18.85 -25.95 5.91
N ILE A 21 -17.55 -25.65 5.90
CA ILE A 21 -16.55 -26.40 6.66
C ILE A 21 -15.77 -25.37 7.47
N THR A 22 -16.14 -25.24 8.73
CA THR A 22 -15.39 -24.54 9.76
C THR A 22 -14.36 -25.52 10.30
N THR A 23 -13.07 -25.27 10.06
CA THR A 23 -12.00 -25.92 10.81
C THR A 23 -11.14 -24.85 11.44
N GLU A 24 -11.50 -24.47 12.66
CA GLU A 24 -10.58 -23.82 13.59
C GLU A 24 -9.62 -24.88 14.11
N SER A 25 -8.33 -24.73 13.83
CA SER A 25 -7.26 -25.46 14.51
C SER A 25 -6.56 -24.52 15.48
N HIS A 26 -7.00 -24.57 16.74
CA HIS A 26 -6.26 -24.08 17.89
C HIS A 26 -4.96 -24.86 18.05
N PHE A 27 -3.83 -24.16 18.07
CA PHE A 27 -2.56 -24.72 18.54
C PHE A 27 -2.32 -24.20 19.97
N GLU A 28 -2.28 -25.14 20.90
CA GLU A 28 -2.03 -24.91 22.32
C GLU A 28 -0.62 -24.32 22.57
N SER A 29 -0.58 -23.33 23.46
CA SER A 29 0.65 -22.80 24.04
C SER A 29 0.83 -23.42 25.43
N LEU A 30 1.70 -24.42 25.52
CA LEU A 30 2.20 -24.95 26.79
C LEU A 30 3.47 -24.17 27.19
N LEU A 31 3.40 -23.33 28.21
CA LEU A 31 4.53 -23.10 29.12
C LEU A 31 4.03 -22.52 30.46
N VAL A 32 4.48 -23.19 31.52
CA VAL A 32 4.05 -23.16 32.93
C VAL A 32 4.66 -21.94 33.68
N PRO A 33 4.00 -21.42 34.74
CA PRO A 33 4.48 -20.27 35.52
C PRO A 33 5.42 -20.68 36.67
N ILE A 34 6.34 -19.79 37.08
CA ILE A 34 7.11 -19.91 38.33
C ILE A 34 7.10 -18.57 39.09
N ASN A 35 6.99 -18.71 40.42
CA ASN A 35 6.57 -17.76 41.43
C ASN A 35 7.58 -16.68 41.85
N ALA A 36 7.01 -15.70 42.56
CA ALA A 36 7.58 -14.61 43.34
C ALA A 36 8.54 -15.03 44.49
N LEU A 37 9.52 -14.16 44.81
CA LEU A 37 9.80 -13.58 46.14
C LEU A 37 11.08 -12.72 46.12
N GLY A 38 11.09 -11.58 46.83
CA GLY A 38 12.32 -11.04 47.45
C GLY A 38 12.69 -9.58 47.16
N ASP A 39 12.40 -8.70 48.12
CA ASP A 39 12.99 -7.36 48.29
C ASP A 39 14.53 -7.40 48.42
N HIS A 40 15.24 -6.38 47.93
CA HIS A 40 16.25 -5.56 48.65
C HIS A 40 17.03 -4.59 47.72
N GLN A 41 16.84 -3.29 47.98
CA GLN A 41 17.73 -2.10 47.96
C GLN A 41 18.80 -1.85 46.85
N PRO A 42 19.11 -0.57 46.54
CA PRO A 42 19.90 -0.13 45.40
C PRO A 42 21.39 0.00 45.75
N THR A 43 22.25 -0.53 44.88
CA THR A 43 23.68 -0.20 44.87
C THR A 43 24.09 0.35 43.51
N GLN A 44 24.63 1.55 43.58
CA GLN A 44 25.30 2.25 42.49
C GLN A 44 26.50 1.44 42.01
N LEU A 45 26.59 1.20 40.70
CA LEU A 45 27.86 0.95 40.02
C LEU A 45 27.89 1.67 38.68
N LEU A 46 28.69 2.72 38.67
CA LEU A 46 29.17 3.46 37.52
C LEU A 46 30.07 2.53 36.68
N SER A 47 29.81 2.40 35.38
CA SER A 47 30.77 1.83 34.42
C SER A 47 30.58 2.47 33.04
N PRO A 48 31.67 2.77 32.32
CA PRO A 48 31.66 3.58 31.12
C PRO A 48 31.32 2.79 29.86
N ALA A 49 30.84 3.50 28.85
CA ALA A 49 30.40 2.98 27.56
C ALA A 49 31.47 2.11 26.85
N PRO A 50 31.09 0.98 26.23
CA PRO A 50 31.96 0.29 25.28
C PRO A 50 31.91 1.02 23.92
N SER A 51 32.99 1.71 23.58
CA SER A 51 33.29 2.18 22.23
C SER A 51 33.47 0.97 21.31
N SER A 52 32.50 0.76 20.41
CA SER A 52 32.66 -0.22 19.32
C SER A 52 33.56 0.37 18.23
N PRO A 53 34.52 -0.40 17.67
CA PRO A 53 35.29 0.02 16.51
C PRO A 53 34.36 0.05 15.28
N ILE A 54 34.33 1.20 14.62
CA ILE A 54 33.67 1.42 13.34
C ILE A 54 34.25 0.42 12.34
N SER A 55 33.40 -0.48 11.83
CA SER A 55 33.75 -1.35 10.72
C SER A 55 34.03 -0.48 9.50
N ASN A 56 35.21 -0.66 8.90
CA ASN A 56 35.53 -0.16 7.58
C ASN A 56 34.51 -0.73 6.58
N PHE A 57 33.45 0.02 6.31
CA PHE A 57 32.60 -0.20 5.15
C PHE A 57 33.31 0.48 3.98
N GLU A 58 33.84 -0.35 3.10
CA GLU A 58 34.46 0.02 1.84
C GLU A 58 33.41 0.71 0.96
N LEU A 59 33.27 2.02 1.14
CA LEU A 59 32.38 2.88 0.36
C LEU A 59 33.08 3.19 -0.96
N ARG A 60 32.94 2.26 -1.91
CA ARG A 60 33.23 2.56 -3.31
C ARG A 60 32.14 3.45 -3.89
N ASP A 61 32.61 4.49 -4.58
CA ASP A 61 31.93 5.46 -5.42
C ASP A 61 30.87 6.32 -4.74
N SER A 62 31.35 7.25 -3.90
CA SER A 62 30.62 8.49 -3.63
C SER A 62 30.61 9.34 -4.92
N PRO A 63 29.43 9.73 -5.45
CA PRO A 63 29.37 10.65 -6.58
C PRO A 63 30.06 11.95 -6.19
N THR A 64 30.94 12.43 -7.06
CA THR A 64 31.60 13.73 -6.88
C THR A 64 30.55 14.83 -6.96
N ALA A 65 30.75 15.91 -6.20
CA ALA A 65 29.80 17.02 -6.07
C ALA A 65 29.44 17.70 -7.40
N ASP A 66 30.17 17.41 -8.48
CA ASP A 66 29.92 17.90 -9.83
C ASP A 66 28.79 17.15 -10.58
N GLU A 67 28.35 15.98 -10.11
CA GLU A 67 27.34 15.16 -10.80
C GLU A 67 25.91 15.29 -10.23
N LEU A 68 25.78 15.97 -9.09
CA LEU A 68 24.48 16.31 -8.54
C LEU A 68 24.20 17.77 -8.91
N ASP A 69 23.12 18.01 -9.66
CA ASP A 69 22.55 19.33 -9.97
C ASP A 69 21.97 19.95 -8.67
N ILE A 70 22.85 20.11 -7.68
CA ILE A 70 22.57 20.71 -6.38
C ILE A 70 22.60 22.20 -6.62
N PRO A 71 21.47 22.91 -6.43
CA PRO A 71 21.46 24.35 -6.51
C PRO A 71 22.53 24.89 -5.56
N GLU A 72 23.49 25.64 -6.13
CA GLU A 72 24.54 26.31 -5.37
C GLU A 72 23.87 27.10 -4.23
N PHE A 73 24.12 26.65 -3.00
CA PHE A 73 23.56 27.30 -1.83
C PHE A 73 24.30 28.63 -1.63
N PHE A 74 23.87 29.66 -2.36
CA PHE A 74 24.30 31.02 -2.12
C PHE A 74 23.98 31.34 -0.66
N GLN A 75 25.03 31.45 0.14
CA GLN A 75 24.93 31.78 1.54
C GLN A 75 24.30 33.17 1.65
N TYR A 76 23.00 33.18 1.91
CA TYR A 76 22.19 34.40 1.98
C TYR A 76 22.78 35.31 3.06
N SER A 77 23.34 36.45 2.67
CA SER A 77 23.63 37.50 3.63
C SER A 77 22.30 38.10 4.10
N LYS A 78 21.91 37.77 5.34
CA LYS A 78 20.71 38.28 6.03
C LYS A 78 20.54 39.80 5.87
N GLU A 79 21.65 40.51 5.81
CA GLU A 79 21.73 41.97 5.68
C GLU A 79 21.15 42.51 4.36
N LYS A 80 21.23 41.75 3.25
CA LYS A 80 20.62 42.16 1.96
C LYS A 80 19.09 42.03 1.95
N TYR A 81 18.52 41.15 2.75
CA TYR A 81 17.07 40.92 2.77
C TYR A 81 16.34 41.93 3.68
N GLU A 82 16.94 42.31 4.81
CA GLU A 82 16.37 43.31 5.73
C GLU A 82 16.41 44.73 5.15
N SER A 83 17.44 45.06 4.37
CA SER A 83 17.56 46.36 3.68
C SER A 83 16.56 46.55 2.54
N ALA A 84 16.04 45.48 1.93
CA ALA A 84 15.04 45.55 0.86
C ALA A 84 13.59 45.70 1.36
N LYS A 85 13.30 45.35 2.62
CA LYS A 85 11.94 45.35 3.17
C LYS A 85 11.47 46.71 3.71
N SER A 86 12.38 47.68 3.87
CA SER A 86 12.04 49.05 4.32
C SER A 86 11.60 49.98 3.18
N GLY A 87 11.76 49.59 1.90
CA GLY A 87 11.70 50.52 0.77
C GLY A 87 10.53 50.41 -0.22
N SER A 88 9.64 49.42 -0.14
CA SER A 88 8.64 49.21 -1.21
C SER A 88 7.20 49.02 -0.72
N ARG A 89 6.62 50.12 -0.20
CA ARG A 89 5.17 50.30 -0.18
C ARG A 89 4.69 50.69 -1.59
N ARG A 90 4.68 49.75 -2.53
CA ARG A 90 3.94 49.91 -3.79
C ARG A 90 2.70 49.04 -3.79
N ARG A 91 1.62 49.66 -3.30
CA ARG A 91 0.21 49.49 -3.66
C ARG A 91 0.02 48.57 -4.88
N ARG A 92 -0.28 47.29 -4.65
CA ARG A 92 -0.92 46.43 -5.65
C ARG A 92 -2.29 46.06 -5.12
N LYS A 93 -3.29 46.46 -5.91
CA LYS A 93 -4.73 46.30 -5.69
C LYS A 93 -5.11 44.89 -6.15
N PRO A 94 -5.55 43.97 -5.28
CA PRO A 94 -6.20 42.76 -5.74
C PRO A 94 -7.67 43.08 -5.98
N THR A 95 -8.07 43.13 -7.24
CA THR A 95 -9.47 42.99 -7.65
C THR A 95 -9.74 41.49 -7.77
N ARG A 96 -10.40 40.89 -6.77
CA ARG A 96 -11.17 39.68 -6.98
C ARG A 96 -12.20 39.53 -5.86
N ASP A 97 -13.45 39.51 -6.30
CA ASP A 97 -14.68 39.40 -5.52
C ASP A 97 -14.79 38.09 -4.72
N ASP A 98 -15.68 38.15 -3.72
CA ASP A 98 -16.18 37.12 -2.80
C ASP A 98 -15.32 36.73 -1.58
N CYS A 99 -15.34 37.58 -0.55
CA CYS A 99 -15.18 37.17 0.84
C CYS A 99 -16.25 37.83 1.73
N ASP A 100 -17.51 37.46 1.53
CA ASP A 100 -18.57 37.79 2.49
C ASP A 100 -18.48 36.86 3.71
N THR A 101 -17.75 37.29 4.73
CA THR A 101 -18.16 37.05 6.12
C THR A 101 -17.78 38.26 6.93
N VAL A 102 -18.79 39.09 7.15
CA VAL A 102 -18.81 40.26 8.02
C VAL A 102 -18.39 39.89 9.45
N SER A 103 -17.21 40.34 9.85
CA SER A 103 -16.99 40.78 11.22
C SER A 103 -16.34 42.15 11.17
N SER A 104 -17.20 43.17 11.21
CA SER A 104 -16.83 44.54 11.51
C SER A 104 -16.22 44.56 12.91
N PHE A 105 -14.89 44.57 13.00
CA PHE A 105 -14.16 44.82 14.24
C PHE A 105 -13.19 45.97 13.98
N ASP A 106 -13.75 47.18 13.92
CA ASP A 106 -12.94 48.40 13.91
C ASP A 106 -12.22 48.51 15.26
N GLY A 107 -10.91 48.31 15.25
CA GLY A 107 -10.01 48.83 16.27
C GLY A 107 -9.04 47.81 16.85
N ASP A 108 -7.75 48.01 16.55
CA ASP A 108 -6.56 47.40 17.19
C ASP A 108 -6.02 46.08 16.57
N GLU A 109 -5.96 46.01 15.24
CA GLU A 109 -5.71 44.76 14.49
C GLU A 109 -4.25 44.55 13.99
N GLY A 110 -3.24 44.99 14.73
CA GLY A 110 -1.84 44.72 14.34
C GLY A 110 -1.38 43.30 14.71
N GLU A 111 -1.66 42.90 15.95
CA GLU A 111 -1.16 41.66 16.54
C GLU A 111 -2.29 40.64 16.79
N ASP A 112 -3.46 41.11 17.23
CA ASP A 112 -4.61 40.25 17.55
C ASP A 112 -5.33 39.71 16.30
N GLY A 113 -5.37 40.48 15.20
CA GLY A 113 -5.88 39.98 13.92
C GLY A 113 -5.06 38.81 13.38
N ASN A 114 -3.74 38.86 13.51
CA ASN A 114 -2.85 37.76 13.11
C ASN A 114 -3.02 36.53 14.01
N ARG A 115 -3.24 36.73 15.32
CA ARG A 115 -3.55 35.65 16.26
C ARG A 115 -4.87 34.96 15.89
N GLN A 116 -5.91 35.73 15.60
CA GLN A 116 -7.22 35.23 15.20
C GLN A 116 -7.14 34.39 13.91
N VAL A 117 -6.44 34.89 12.89
CA VAL A 117 -6.21 34.18 11.62
C VAL A 117 -5.45 32.87 11.85
N HIS A 118 -4.39 32.88 12.68
CA HIS A 118 -3.65 31.68 13.02
C HIS A 118 -4.53 30.63 13.70
N ILE A 119 -5.35 31.03 14.68
CA ILE A 119 -6.28 30.13 15.37
C ILE A 119 -7.29 29.50 14.39
N GLN A 120 -7.92 30.32 13.54
CA GLN A 120 -8.91 29.83 12.57
C GLN A 120 -8.29 28.87 11.55
N SER A 121 -7.13 29.21 11.00
CA SER A 121 -6.42 28.37 10.03
C SER A 121 -6.03 27.00 10.63
N GLU A 122 -5.56 26.98 11.88
CA GLU A 122 -5.21 25.73 12.56
C GLU A 122 -6.44 24.91 12.97
N GLN A 123 -7.55 25.55 13.34
CA GLN A 123 -8.82 24.86 13.56
C GLN A 123 -9.33 24.19 12.29
N LYS A 124 -9.27 24.90 11.15
CA LYS A 124 -9.60 24.33 9.84
C LYS A 124 -8.72 23.12 9.51
N ARG A 125 -7.40 23.25 9.66
CA ARG A 125 -6.46 22.14 9.48
C ARG A 125 -6.79 20.94 10.37
N ARG A 126 -7.17 21.17 11.62
CA ARG A 126 -7.57 20.11 12.56
C ARG A 126 -8.86 19.41 12.15
N ALA A 127 -9.83 20.15 11.60
CA ALA A 127 -11.06 19.59 11.06
C ALA A 127 -10.77 18.70 9.85
N GLU A 128 -9.98 19.18 8.88
CA GLU A 128 -9.59 18.40 7.70
C GLU A 128 -8.86 17.10 8.07
N ILE A 129 -7.92 17.17 9.03
CA ILE A 129 -7.24 15.97 9.54
C ILE A 129 -8.25 15.01 10.16
N LYS A 130 -9.20 15.51 10.98
CA LYS A 130 -10.23 14.67 11.60
C LYS A 130 -11.05 13.95 10.54
N ASP A 131 -11.48 14.65 9.50
CA ASP A 131 -12.25 14.08 8.39
C ASP A 131 -11.43 13.03 7.64
N GLY A 132 -10.13 13.26 7.44
CA GLY A 132 -9.21 12.27 6.87
C GLY A 132 -9.09 10.98 7.70
N PHE A 133 -9.10 11.07 9.04
CA PHE A 133 -9.14 9.89 9.92
C PHE A 133 -10.48 9.15 9.84
N GLU A 134 -11.59 9.86 9.64
CA GLU A 134 -12.91 9.25 9.45
C GLU A 134 -13.01 8.54 8.10
N GLU A 135 -12.45 9.13 7.03
CA GLU A 135 -12.33 8.49 5.72
C GLU A 135 -11.46 7.24 5.77
N LEU A 136 -10.28 7.34 6.38
CA LEU A 136 -9.39 6.19 6.55
C LEU A 136 -10.08 5.02 7.26
N ARG A 137 -10.93 5.33 8.25
CA ARG A 137 -11.71 4.34 8.98
C ARG A 137 -12.70 3.60 8.07
N ARG A 138 -13.38 4.31 7.17
CA ARG A 138 -14.37 3.73 6.23
C ARG A 138 -13.75 2.72 5.26
N GLN A 139 -12.47 2.89 4.94
CA GLN A 139 -11.75 2.00 4.02
C GLN A 139 -11.26 0.70 4.69
N LEU A 140 -11.28 0.62 6.02
CA LEU A 140 -10.88 -0.59 6.74
C LEU A 140 -12.03 -1.62 6.75
N PRO A 141 -11.71 -2.93 6.90
CA PRO A 141 -12.71 -3.98 6.96
C PRO A 141 -13.81 -3.71 7.99
N ALA A 142 -15.06 -4.03 7.65
CA ALA A 142 -16.28 -3.63 8.34
C ALA A 142 -16.29 -3.86 9.87
N GLY A 143 -15.53 -4.83 10.38
CA GLY A 143 -15.31 -5.04 11.81
C GLY A 143 -14.65 -3.88 12.57
N CYS A 144 -14.19 -2.82 11.89
CA CYS A 144 -13.54 -1.65 12.48
C CYS A 144 -14.47 -0.42 12.62
N ASN A 145 -15.70 -0.51 12.11
CA ASN A 145 -16.60 0.64 11.93
C ASN A 145 -17.47 0.97 13.15
N GLY A 146 -17.64 0.02 14.09
CA GLY A 146 -18.55 0.19 15.24
C GLY A 146 -17.89 0.67 16.55
N ARG A 147 -16.57 0.55 16.71
CA ARG A 147 -15.88 0.83 17.99
C ARG A 147 -14.92 2.00 17.84
N LYS A 148 -15.03 3.06 18.66
CA LYS A 148 -14.06 4.17 18.70
C LYS A 148 -12.63 3.61 18.84
N MET A 149 -11.75 3.91 17.89
CA MET A 149 -10.33 3.53 17.91
C MET A 149 -9.49 4.79 18.07
N SER A 150 -8.39 4.69 18.82
CA SER A 150 -7.43 5.80 18.92
C SER A 150 -6.76 6.06 17.56
N LYS A 151 -6.26 7.28 17.36
CA LYS A 151 -5.54 7.65 16.12
C LYS A 151 -4.37 6.69 15.86
N ALA A 152 -3.58 6.39 16.89
CA ALA A 152 -2.46 5.45 16.78
C ALA A 152 -2.92 4.03 16.40
N ALA A 153 -3.97 3.51 17.04
CA ALA A 153 -4.51 2.19 16.71
C ALA A 153 -5.07 2.12 15.29
N LEU A 154 -5.74 3.18 14.80
CA LEU A 154 -6.22 3.24 13.42
C LEU A 154 -5.07 3.17 12.42
N LEU A 155 -4.00 3.93 12.66
CA LEU A 155 -2.82 3.92 11.79
C LEU A 155 -2.15 2.53 11.77
N GLN A 156 -1.96 1.91 12.94
CA GLN A 156 -1.41 0.55 13.03
C GLN A 156 -2.30 -0.47 12.29
N ARG A 157 -3.62 -0.40 12.50
CA ARG A 157 -4.59 -1.28 11.83
C ARG A 157 -4.54 -1.12 10.31
N THR A 158 -4.38 0.12 9.84
CA THR A 158 -4.23 0.45 8.41
C THR A 158 -2.97 -0.19 7.84
N VAL A 159 -1.82 -0.02 8.51
CA VAL A 159 -0.56 -0.64 8.08
C VAL A 159 -0.69 -2.17 8.01
N THR A 160 -1.29 -2.78 9.02
CA THR A 160 -1.56 -4.22 9.03
C THR A 160 -2.48 -4.64 7.88
N HIS A 161 -3.55 -3.89 7.62
CA HIS A 161 -4.46 -4.17 6.51
C HIS A 161 -3.74 -4.12 5.15
N LEU A 162 -2.95 -3.08 4.90
CA LEU A 162 -2.15 -2.94 3.67
C LEU A 162 -1.15 -4.09 3.50
N LYS A 163 -0.46 -4.49 4.58
CA LYS A 163 0.44 -5.66 4.55
C LYS A 163 -0.31 -6.94 4.19
N ASN A 164 -1.48 -7.17 4.79
CA ASN A 164 -2.30 -8.34 4.50
C ASN A 164 -2.82 -8.33 3.05
N MET A 165 -3.20 -7.17 2.52
CA MET A 165 -3.60 -7.03 1.12
C MET A 165 -2.46 -7.37 0.17
N ARG A 166 -1.26 -6.83 0.40
CA ARG A 166 -0.07 -7.18 -0.41
C ARG A 166 0.25 -8.67 -0.35
N ASN A 167 0.24 -9.26 0.84
CA ASN A 167 0.51 -10.70 0.98
C ASN A 167 -0.53 -11.55 0.25
N ARG A 168 -1.80 -11.15 0.30
CA ARG A 168 -2.89 -11.84 -0.41
C ARG A 168 -2.75 -11.69 -1.93
N GLU A 169 -2.38 -10.51 -2.41
CA GLU A 169 -2.10 -10.26 -3.82
C GLU A 169 -0.96 -11.15 -4.32
N THR A 170 0.18 -11.19 -3.60
CA THR A 170 1.30 -12.06 -3.93
C THR A 170 0.88 -13.53 -3.97
N PHE A 171 0.15 -14.00 -2.95
CA PHE A 171 -0.34 -15.38 -2.93
C PHE A 171 -1.23 -15.72 -4.14
N LEU A 172 -2.14 -14.80 -4.52
CA LEU A 172 -3.02 -15.02 -5.67
C LEU A 172 -2.23 -15.04 -6.99
N VAL A 173 -1.23 -14.17 -7.14
CA VAL A 173 -0.35 -14.14 -8.31
C VAL A 173 0.46 -15.45 -8.42
N ASP A 174 0.99 -15.94 -7.31
CA ASP A 174 1.74 -17.20 -7.27
C ASP A 174 0.84 -18.37 -7.66
N GLU A 175 -0.40 -18.40 -7.16
CA GLU A 175 -1.36 -19.46 -7.47
C GLU A 175 -1.82 -19.42 -8.94
N VAL A 176 -2.08 -18.23 -9.49
CA VAL A 176 -2.37 -18.06 -10.93
C VAL A 176 -1.20 -18.54 -11.78
N THR A 177 0.03 -18.23 -11.39
CA THR A 177 1.24 -18.66 -12.09
C THR A 177 1.40 -20.17 -12.05
N ARG A 178 1.17 -20.79 -10.87
CA ARG A 178 1.21 -22.24 -10.70
C ARG A 178 0.17 -22.95 -11.55
N LEU A 179 -1.07 -22.47 -11.52
CA LEU A 179 -2.17 -23.02 -12.32
C LEU A 179 -1.89 -22.86 -13.82
N HIS A 180 -1.37 -21.72 -14.23
CA HIS A 180 -0.95 -21.48 -15.60
C HIS A 180 0.09 -22.51 -16.05
N HIS A 181 1.15 -22.74 -15.26
CA HIS A 181 2.14 -23.76 -15.55
C HIS A 181 1.51 -25.16 -15.71
N ILE A 182 0.58 -25.54 -14.83
CA ILE A 182 -0.11 -26.84 -14.92
C ILE A 182 -0.93 -26.93 -16.21
N CYS A 183 -1.70 -25.90 -16.56
CA CYS A 183 -2.48 -25.89 -17.79
C CYS A 183 -1.57 -25.99 -19.03
N THR A 184 -0.45 -25.26 -19.05
CA THR A 184 0.51 -25.35 -20.17
C THR A 184 1.10 -26.75 -20.33
N TYR A 185 1.45 -27.39 -19.21
CA TYR A 185 1.95 -28.76 -19.20
C TYR A 185 0.92 -29.76 -19.73
N LEU A 186 -0.31 -29.72 -19.20
CA LEU A 186 -1.37 -30.64 -19.61
C LEU A 186 -1.77 -30.46 -21.08
N ASN A 187 -1.78 -29.23 -21.58
CA ASN A 187 -2.01 -28.96 -23.00
C ASN A 187 -0.92 -29.58 -23.89
N ALA A 188 0.35 -29.45 -23.48
CA ALA A 188 1.47 -30.06 -24.21
C ALA A 188 1.37 -31.60 -24.21
N GLU A 189 0.96 -32.20 -23.10
CA GLU A 189 0.78 -33.65 -23.00
C GLU A 189 -0.39 -34.14 -23.86
N LEU A 190 -1.51 -33.41 -23.85
CA LEU A 190 -2.66 -33.67 -24.72
C LEU A 190 -2.28 -33.60 -26.20
N ASP A 191 -1.45 -32.64 -26.59
CA ASP A 191 -0.99 -32.51 -27.98
C ASP A 191 -0.06 -33.66 -28.40
N LYS A 192 0.76 -34.19 -27.49
CA LYS A 192 1.55 -35.40 -27.75
C LYS A 192 0.64 -36.61 -27.95
N GLU A 193 -0.36 -36.78 -27.08
CA GLU A 193 -1.30 -37.90 -27.17
C GLU A 193 -2.11 -37.85 -28.48
N LYS A 194 -2.59 -36.67 -28.89
CA LYS A 194 -3.27 -36.47 -30.17
C LYS A 194 -2.39 -36.86 -31.36
N LYS A 195 -1.12 -36.45 -31.35
CA LYS A 195 -0.14 -36.81 -32.39
C LYS A 195 0.08 -38.32 -32.44
N MET A 196 0.26 -38.96 -31.29
CA MET A 196 0.45 -40.40 -31.19
C MET A 196 -0.78 -41.17 -31.69
N ASN A 197 -1.99 -40.76 -31.28
CA ASN A 197 -3.24 -41.34 -31.75
C ASN A 197 -3.42 -41.19 -33.27
N ALA A 198 -3.02 -40.06 -33.85
CA ALA A 198 -3.04 -39.88 -35.30
C ALA A 198 -2.11 -40.89 -36.00
N VAL A 199 -0.91 -41.12 -35.47
CA VAL A 199 0.03 -42.13 -35.99
C VAL A 199 -0.55 -43.54 -35.90
N TYR A 200 -1.16 -43.90 -34.77
CA TYR A 200 -1.78 -45.22 -34.62
C TYR A 200 -2.89 -45.46 -35.64
N ARG A 201 -3.75 -44.47 -35.89
CA ARG A 201 -4.81 -44.59 -36.91
C ARG A 201 -4.26 -44.70 -38.33
N GLN A 202 -3.19 -43.97 -38.64
CA GLN A 202 -2.52 -44.11 -39.94
C GLN A 202 -1.96 -45.53 -40.11
N LYS A 203 -1.29 -46.06 -39.09
CA LYS A 203 -0.77 -47.43 -39.10
C LYS A 203 -1.88 -48.46 -39.30
N GLU A 204 -2.96 -48.37 -38.53
CA GLU A 204 -4.11 -49.29 -38.66
C GLU A 204 -4.73 -49.24 -40.06
N THR A 205 -4.80 -48.05 -40.67
CA THR A 205 -5.29 -47.87 -42.04
C THR A 205 -4.37 -48.55 -43.05
N LEU A 206 -3.05 -48.42 -42.90
CA LEU A 206 -2.07 -49.10 -43.75
C LEU A 206 -2.19 -50.62 -43.60
N ASP A 207 -2.25 -51.13 -42.36
CA ASP A 207 -2.36 -52.56 -42.08
C ASP A 207 -3.62 -53.17 -42.75
N LYS A 208 -4.75 -52.45 -42.75
CA LYS A 208 -5.98 -52.86 -43.45
C LYS A 208 -5.80 -52.90 -44.97
N ILE A 209 -5.14 -51.90 -45.56
CA ILE A 209 -4.89 -51.86 -47.00
C ILE A 209 -3.97 -53.02 -47.42
N TYR A 210 -2.89 -53.27 -46.66
CA TYR A 210 -1.96 -54.36 -46.96
C TYR A 210 -2.57 -55.75 -46.73
N GLY A 211 -3.50 -55.90 -45.78
CA GLY A 211 -4.21 -57.16 -45.53
C GLY A 211 -5.22 -57.57 -46.62
N ILE A 212 -5.62 -56.66 -47.52
CA ILE A 212 -6.57 -56.94 -48.62
C ILE A 212 -5.84 -57.34 -49.93
N GLY A 213 -4.53 -57.05 -50.04
CA GLY A 213 -3.72 -57.27 -51.25
C GLY A 213 -3.03 -58.64 -51.36
N LEU A 214 -3.36 -59.59 -50.48
CA LEU A 214 -2.88 -60.98 -50.43
C LEU A 214 -4.08 -61.93 -50.39
#